data_AF-A0A1V8TGZ9-F1
#
_entry.id   AF-A0A1V8TGZ9-F1
#
_cell.length_a   1.000
_cell.length_b   1.000
_cell.length_c   1.000
_cell.angle_alpha   90.00
_cell.angle_beta   90.00
_cell.angle_gamma   90.00
#
_symmetry.space_group_name_H-M   'P 1'
#
loop_
_entity.id
_entity.type
_entity.pdbx_description
1 polymer ?
#
loop_
_entity_poly.entity_id
_entity_poly.type
_entity_poly.pdbx_seq_one_letter_code
_entity_poly.pdbx_strand_id
1 'polypeptide(L)'
;MSNFPRFPSLPKELRLRIWTYCLPHRFVELDHPVPDHIFSSALPCTHFTDTTFINSRPPLITQVCREARQVGLETGAPLEDIFQPGRPDEASFCSGTSIQAPWLDRTKDAVHMNWSGALEPLYGSDGDMISSLAWDAKYCTGVASLRVEFFDDNYHEAGSVDVPAALPEELKSLVDKPLSARLAKQIQNFLSLPMWLVVMDTVVVHSSRQAAAERGLFGLLGDATVQVIDVAKQEVLHGYYDAAGLAERLQVPQGVPSDGHKFESIAKIREDLEYVLMNGYGCQEQLRHMQPAVMFRLCTRDCNTIAHANQQSLSR
;
A
#
# COMPACT_ATOMS: atom_id res chain seq x y z
N MET A 1 -13.11 28.47 -15.76
CA MET A 1 -12.25 27.56 -16.55
C MET A 1 -11.39 28.39 -17.49
N SER A 2 -10.18 28.76 -17.06
CA SER A 2 -9.20 29.40 -17.93
C SER A 2 -8.61 28.33 -18.86
N ASN A 3 -9.03 28.33 -20.12
CA ASN A 3 -8.40 27.51 -21.15
C ASN A 3 -6.92 27.91 -21.21
N PHE A 4 -5.98 26.97 -21.23
CA PHE A 4 -4.55 27.27 -21.44
C PHE A 4 -4.30 27.19 -22.96
N PRO A 5 -4.50 28.28 -23.72
CA PRO A 5 -4.56 28.23 -25.19
C PRO A 5 -3.23 27.77 -25.82
N ARG A 6 -2.15 27.75 -25.04
CA ARG A 6 -0.83 27.36 -25.51
C ARG A 6 -0.57 25.86 -25.49
N PHE A 7 -1.34 25.06 -24.76
CA PHE A 7 -1.07 23.62 -24.70
C PHE A 7 -1.18 22.97 -26.10
N PRO A 8 -2.25 23.21 -26.89
CA PRO A 8 -2.33 22.66 -28.24
C PRO A 8 -1.26 23.19 -29.21
N SER A 9 -0.67 24.35 -28.95
CA SER A 9 0.40 24.93 -29.79
C SER A 9 1.79 24.38 -29.48
N LEU A 10 1.95 23.56 -28.43
CA LEU A 10 3.22 22.91 -28.12
C LEU A 10 3.53 21.80 -29.15
N PRO A 11 4.83 21.60 -29.48
CA PRO A 11 5.28 20.41 -30.19
C PRO A 11 4.75 19.12 -29.56
N LYS A 12 4.48 18.12 -30.39
CA LYS A 12 3.87 16.85 -29.95
C LYS A 12 4.67 16.19 -28.83
N GLU A 13 5.99 16.23 -28.93
CA GLU A 13 6.93 15.65 -27.97
C GLU A 13 6.76 16.27 -26.58
N LEU A 14 6.55 17.59 -26.50
CA LEU A 14 6.32 18.27 -25.23
C LEU A 14 4.94 17.95 -24.66
N ARG A 15 3.90 17.88 -25.50
CA ARG A 15 2.54 17.51 -25.06
C ARG A 15 2.52 16.09 -24.49
N LEU A 16 3.16 15.14 -25.17
CA LEU A 16 3.30 13.75 -24.69
C LEU A 16 4.08 13.67 -23.38
N ARG A 17 5.19 14.41 -23.25
CA ARG A 17 5.93 14.49 -21.98
C ARG A 17 5.07 15.06 -20.86
N ILE A 18 4.33 16.13 -21.10
CA ILE A 18 3.43 16.71 -20.09
C ILE A 18 2.39 15.67 -19.66
N TRP A 19 1.76 14.96 -20.59
CA TRP A 19 0.82 13.89 -20.21
C TRP A 19 1.48 12.77 -19.42
N THR A 20 2.70 12.37 -19.78
CA THR A 20 3.47 11.35 -19.05
C THR A 20 3.81 11.81 -17.63
N TYR A 21 4.14 13.09 -17.45
CA TYR A 21 4.36 13.70 -16.13
C TYR A 21 3.08 13.81 -15.32
N CYS A 22 1.93 13.94 -15.99
CA CYS A 22 0.65 14.03 -15.33
C CYS A 22 0.06 12.68 -14.89
N LEU A 23 0.65 11.54 -15.29
CA LEU A 23 0.28 10.24 -14.76
C LEU A 23 0.60 10.16 -13.26
N PRO A 24 -0.34 9.69 -12.42
CA PRO A 24 -0.12 9.60 -10.99
C PRO A 24 0.93 8.54 -10.65
N HIS A 25 1.60 8.75 -9.53
CA HIS A 25 2.34 7.71 -8.82
C HIS A 25 1.46 7.27 -7.65
N ARG A 26 0.94 6.05 -7.68
CA ARG A 26 0.03 5.53 -6.66
C ARG A 26 0.44 4.17 -6.17
N PHE A 27 0.02 3.85 -4.96
CA PHE A 27 0.01 2.48 -4.45
C PHE A 27 -1.32 1.87 -4.81
N VAL A 28 -1.35 0.91 -5.72
CA VAL A 28 -2.56 0.17 -6.06
C VAL A 28 -2.72 -0.99 -5.10
N GLU A 29 -3.82 -0.99 -4.36
CA GLU A 29 -4.19 -2.11 -3.50
C GLU A 29 -4.65 -3.28 -4.38
N LEU A 30 -4.23 -4.49 -4.03
CA LEU A 30 -4.59 -5.73 -4.72
C LEU A 30 -5.76 -6.46 -4.04
N ASP A 31 -6.14 -6.03 -2.85
CA ASP A 31 -7.23 -6.56 -2.04
C ASP A 31 -7.98 -5.46 -1.29
N HIS A 32 -9.22 -5.77 -0.92
CA HIS A 32 -10.05 -4.91 -0.12
C HIS A 32 -9.57 -4.92 1.33
N PRO A 33 -9.34 -3.73 1.92
CA PRO A 33 -8.94 -3.64 3.30
C PRO A 33 -10.14 -3.99 4.20
N VAL A 34 -9.94 -4.86 5.19
CA VAL A 34 -10.98 -5.21 6.15
C VAL A 34 -10.88 -4.27 7.36
N PRO A 35 -11.83 -3.33 7.54
CA PRO A 35 -11.63 -2.21 8.46
C PRO A 35 -11.36 -2.61 9.90
N ASP A 36 -12.05 -3.64 10.40
CA ASP A 36 -11.91 -4.15 11.77
C ASP A 36 -10.55 -4.82 12.04
N HIS A 37 -9.84 -5.25 10.98
CA HIS A 37 -8.47 -5.75 11.09
C HIS A 37 -7.42 -4.63 11.02
N ILE A 38 -7.82 -3.48 10.47
CA ILE A 38 -6.93 -2.32 10.30
C ILE A 38 -6.98 -1.39 11.49
N PHE A 39 -8.18 -1.12 12.01
CA PHE A 39 -8.41 -0.18 13.09
C PHE A 39 -8.86 -0.93 14.34
N SER A 40 -8.20 -0.66 15.47
CA SER A 40 -8.53 -1.26 16.77
C SER A 40 -9.67 -0.53 17.51
N SER A 41 -10.15 0.58 16.97
CA SER A 41 -11.22 1.41 17.55
C SER A 41 -12.29 1.75 16.51
N ALA A 42 -13.13 2.74 16.81
CA ALA A 42 -14.17 3.22 15.91
C ALA A 42 -13.60 3.53 14.52
N LEU A 43 -14.31 3.07 13.49
CA LEU A 43 -13.93 3.28 12.11
C LEU A 43 -13.78 4.78 11.81
N PRO A 44 -12.60 5.24 11.38
CA PRO A 44 -12.38 6.67 11.13
C PRO A 44 -13.19 7.16 9.93
N CYS A 45 -13.64 6.25 9.07
CA CYS A 45 -14.39 6.57 7.87
C CYS A 45 -15.35 5.43 7.47
N THR A 46 -16.61 5.75 7.21
CA THR A 46 -17.62 4.78 6.72
C THR A 46 -17.45 4.42 5.24
N HIS A 47 -16.70 5.21 4.49
CA HIS A 47 -16.43 5.00 3.05
C HIS A 47 -15.00 4.50 2.79
N PHE A 48 -14.40 3.86 3.79
CA PHE A 48 -13.01 3.44 3.74
C PHE A 48 -12.71 2.53 2.52
N THR A 49 -13.63 1.60 2.21
CA THR A 49 -13.51 0.68 1.07
C THR A 49 -13.70 1.37 -0.29
N ASP A 50 -14.48 2.46 -0.38
CA ASP A 50 -14.68 3.21 -1.64
C ASP A 50 -13.35 3.70 -2.22
N THR A 51 -12.41 4.05 -1.35
CA THR A 51 -11.08 4.55 -1.74
C THR A 51 -10.34 3.52 -2.60
N THR A 52 -10.42 2.25 -2.23
CA THR A 52 -9.79 1.14 -2.95
C THR A 52 -10.36 1.00 -4.36
N PHE A 53 -11.70 1.07 -4.50
CA PHE A 53 -12.38 0.99 -5.80
C PHE A 53 -12.09 2.19 -6.70
N ILE A 54 -11.89 3.37 -6.14
CA ILE A 54 -11.50 4.56 -6.91
C ILE A 54 -10.06 4.40 -7.38
N ASN A 55 -9.19 3.94 -6.49
CA ASN A 55 -7.77 3.76 -6.75
C ASN A 55 -7.47 2.66 -7.77
N SER A 56 -8.33 1.63 -7.87
CA SER A 56 -8.18 0.52 -8.83
C SER A 56 -8.60 0.87 -10.26
N ARG A 57 -9.17 2.06 -10.51
CA ARG A 57 -9.60 2.50 -11.85
C ARG A 57 -8.45 3.10 -12.66
N PRO A 58 -8.60 3.21 -14.00
CA PRO A 58 -7.68 4.01 -14.81
C PRO A 58 -7.60 5.45 -14.28
N PRO A 59 -6.42 6.09 -14.31
CA PRO A 59 -6.24 7.44 -13.77
C PRO A 59 -7.07 8.46 -14.56
N LEU A 60 -7.49 9.56 -13.91
CA LEU A 60 -8.44 10.52 -14.49
C LEU A 60 -7.93 11.16 -15.78
N ILE A 61 -6.61 11.26 -15.94
CA ILE A 61 -5.97 11.74 -17.15
C ILE A 61 -6.39 10.96 -18.41
N THR A 62 -6.72 9.67 -18.29
CA THR A 62 -7.21 8.85 -19.41
C THR A 62 -8.56 9.30 -19.97
N GLN A 63 -9.27 10.16 -19.25
CA GLN A 63 -10.58 10.68 -19.61
C GLN A 63 -10.52 12.09 -20.22
N VAL A 64 -9.37 12.77 -20.18
CA VAL A 64 -9.22 14.17 -20.60
C VAL A 64 -9.36 14.33 -22.12
N CYS A 65 -8.54 13.61 -22.89
CA CYS A 65 -8.57 13.64 -24.36
C CYS A 65 -7.96 12.37 -24.95
N ARG A 66 -8.03 12.20 -26.28
CA ARG A 66 -7.48 11.01 -26.96
C ARG A 66 -5.97 10.84 -26.76
N GLU A 67 -5.23 11.94 -26.77
CA GLU A 67 -3.77 11.90 -26.59
C GLU A 67 -3.39 11.50 -25.16
N ALA A 68 -4.00 12.11 -24.15
CA ALA A 68 -3.79 11.76 -22.75
C ALA A 68 -4.19 10.30 -22.45
N ARG A 69 -5.30 9.83 -23.06
CA ARG A 69 -5.72 8.43 -22.98
C ARG A 69 -4.70 7.47 -23.58
N GLN A 70 -4.16 7.80 -24.76
CA GLN A 70 -3.14 6.97 -25.40
C GLN A 70 -1.92 6.84 -24.49
N VAL A 71 -1.44 7.94 -23.91
CA VAL A 71 -0.31 7.92 -22.96
C VAL A 71 -0.60 7.02 -21.76
N GLY A 72 -1.79 7.10 -21.15
CA GLY A 72 -2.13 6.21 -20.03
C GLY A 72 -2.25 4.72 -20.42
N LEU A 73 -2.67 4.42 -21.65
CA LEU A 73 -2.79 3.05 -22.18
C LEU A 73 -1.47 2.45 -22.66
N GLU A 74 -0.41 3.24 -22.83
CA GLU A 74 0.91 2.73 -23.24
C GLU A 74 1.52 1.82 -22.17
N THR A 75 1.34 2.19 -20.89
CA THR A 75 1.94 1.51 -19.75
C THR A 75 0.90 0.92 -18.79
N GLY A 76 -0.35 1.40 -18.84
CA GLY A 76 -1.44 0.99 -17.97
C GLY A 76 -2.44 0.02 -18.60
N ALA A 77 -2.86 -0.98 -17.83
CA ALA A 77 -3.93 -1.92 -18.18
C ALA A 77 -4.58 -2.55 -16.92
N PRO A 78 -5.79 -3.10 -17.01
CA PRO A 78 -6.34 -3.97 -15.97
C PRO A 78 -5.47 -5.20 -15.75
N LEU A 79 -5.27 -5.58 -14.48
CA LEU A 79 -4.51 -6.78 -14.11
C LEU A 79 -5.19 -8.07 -14.60
N GLU A 80 -6.51 -8.07 -14.80
CA GLU A 80 -7.30 -9.21 -15.29
C GLU A 80 -7.21 -9.46 -16.79
N ASP A 81 -6.72 -8.50 -17.59
CA ASP A 81 -6.48 -8.76 -19.03
C ASP A 81 -5.41 -9.86 -19.23
N ILE A 82 -4.89 -10.40 -18.13
CA ILE A 82 -3.71 -11.20 -18.09
C ILE A 82 -3.76 -12.12 -16.86
N PHE A 83 -4.13 -13.39 -17.08
CA PHE A 83 -3.20 -14.44 -16.65
C PHE A 83 -1.85 -14.07 -17.27
N GLN A 84 -1.08 -13.22 -16.56
CA GLN A 84 0.34 -12.91 -16.79
C GLN A 84 1.00 -13.86 -17.81
N PRO A 85 1.25 -13.61 -19.12
CA PRO A 85 2.11 -14.51 -19.86
C PRO A 85 3.41 -14.68 -19.07
N GLY A 86 3.64 -15.88 -18.55
CA GLY A 86 4.79 -16.18 -17.71
C GLY A 86 4.63 -15.97 -16.20
N ARG A 87 3.45 -15.62 -15.67
CA ARG A 87 3.22 -15.69 -14.20
C ARG A 87 3.29 -17.15 -13.77
N PRO A 88 4.22 -17.53 -12.88
CA PRO A 88 4.31 -18.89 -12.37
C PRO A 88 3.09 -19.21 -11.51
N ASP A 89 2.65 -20.48 -11.52
CA ASP A 89 1.56 -20.95 -10.65
C ASP A 89 1.88 -20.69 -9.18
N GLU A 90 3.16 -20.78 -8.80
CA GLU A 90 3.64 -20.53 -7.45
C GLU A 90 3.60 -19.06 -7.02
N ALA A 91 3.32 -18.15 -7.96
CA ALA A 91 3.08 -16.73 -7.73
C ALA A 91 1.59 -16.36 -7.86
N SER A 92 0.68 -17.35 -7.91
CA SER A 92 -0.74 -17.10 -7.80
C SER A 92 -1.12 -16.81 -6.33
N PHE A 93 -2.06 -15.89 -6.14
CA PHE A 93 -2.74 -15.69 -4.87
C PHE A 93 -4.16 -15.18 -5.12
N CYS A 94 -5.12 -15.70 -4.39
CA CYS A 94 -6.50 -15.25 -4.41
C CYS A 94 -7.10 -15.40 -3.01
N SER A 95 -7.99 -14.50 -2.64
CA SER A 95 -8.76 -14.55 -1.41
C SER A 95 -10.14 -13.93 -1.59
N GLY A 96 -11.04 -14.13 -0.63
CA GLY A 96 -12.34 -13.46 -0.63
C GLY A 96 -12.29 -11.93 -0.58
N THR A 97 -11.11 -11.34 -0.36
CA THR A 97 -10.90 -9.87 -0.38
C THR A 97 -10.22 -9.38 -1.66
N SER A 98 -9.74 -10.26 -2.54
CA SER A 98 -9.00 -9.86 -3.74
C SER A 98 -9.81 -8.95 -4.66
N ILE A 99 -9.16 -7.91 -5.19
CA ILE A 99 -9.80 -6.98 -6.13
C ILE A 99 -9.76 -7.58 -7.53
N GLN A 100 -10.90 -7.54 -8.19
CA GLN A 100 -11.03 -7.91 -9.59
C GLN A 100 -10.50 -6.80 -10.50
N ALA A 101 -9.60 -7.18 -11.41
CA ALA A 101 -9.07 -6.35 -12.49
C ALA A 101 -8.49 -4.97 -12.11
N PRO A 102 -7.69 -4.81 -11.02
CA PRO A 102 -7.16 -3.49 -10.70
C PRO A 102 -6.31 -2.96 -11.85
N TRP A 103 -6.51 -1.70 -12.24
CA TRP A 103 -5.68 -1.04 -13.23
C TRP A 103 -4.30 -0.75 -12.67
N LEU A 104 -3.25 -1.22 -13.35
CA LEU A 104 -1.86 -0.98 -13.00
C LEU A 104 -1.12 -0.30 -14.15
N ASP A 105 -0.38 0.77 -13.85
CA ASP A 105 0.68 1.32 -14.69
C ASP A 105 2.03 0.69 -14.35
N ARG A 106 2.58 -0.08 -15.29
CA ARG A 106 3.83 -0.84 -15.12
C ARG A 106 5.05 0.03 -14.80
N THR A 107 5.00 1.32 -15.08
CA THR A 107 6.14 2.24 -14.93
C THR A 107 5.99 3.21 -13.77
N LYS A 108 4.79 3.31 -13.19
CA LYS A 108 4.42 4.35 -12.22
C LYS A 108 3.84 3.81 -10.92
N ASP A 109 3.14 2.68 -10.99
CA ASP A 109 2.43 2.14 -9.84
C ASP A 109 3.33 1.25 -8.99
N ALA A 110 3.15 1.37 -7.68
CA ALA A 110 3.58 0.37 -6.71
C ALA A 110 2.37 -0.44 -6.27
N VAL A 111 2.58 -1.65 -5.77
CA VAL A 111 1.48 -2.53 -5.35
C VAL A 111 1.45 -2.69 -3.84
N HIS A 112 0.24 -2.81 -3.28
CA HIS A 112 0.01 -3.00 -1.87
C HIS A 112 -0.95 -4.17 -1.60
N MET A 113 -0.68 -4.95 -0.56
CA MET A 113 -1.59 -5.99 -0.06
C MET A 113 -1.92 -5.75 1.42
N ASN A 114 -3.22 -5.67 1.74
CA ASN A 114 -3.74 -5.56 3.10
C ASN A 114 -3.81 -6.91 3.82
N TRP A 115 -3.80 -8.01 3.08
CA TRP A 115 -4.01 -9.36 3.56
C TRP A 115 -3.04 -9.76 4.68
N SER A 116 -3.59 -10.32 5.77
CA SER A 116 -2.84 -11.00 6.82
C SER A 116 -3.42 -12.39 7.09
N GLY A 117 -2.67 -13.25 7.79
CA GLY A 117 -3.11 -14.60 8.13
C GLY A 117 -4.39 -14.62 8.98
N ALA A 118 -4.69 -13.55 9.72
CA ALA A 118 -5.91 -13.44 10.53
C ALA A 118 -7.19 -13.39 9.69
N LEU A 119 -7.09 -13.09 8.39
CA LEU A 119 -8.23 -13.07 7.47
C LEU A 119 -8.58 -14.44 6.90
N GLU A 120 -7.67 -15.41 7.00
CA GLU A 120 -7.84 -16.75 6.44
C GLU A 120 -9.16 -17.41 6.87
N PRO A 121 -9.56 -17.41 8.17
CA PRO A 121 -10.79 -18.10 8.59
C PRO A 121 -12.08 -17.47 8.06
N LEU A 122 -12.04 -16.19 7.67
CA LEU A 122 -13.23 -15.42 7.27
C LEU A 122 -13.38 -15.35 5.75
N TYR A 123 -12.26 -15.25 5.04
CA TYR A 123 -12.26 -14.97 3.61
C TYR A 123 -11.61 -16.07 2.78
N GLY A 124 -10.88 -16.99 3.41
CA GLY A 124 -10.09 -18.04 2.77
C GLY A 124 -9.00 -17.48 1.85
N SER A 125 -7.98 -18.27 1.57
CA SER A 125 -7.07 -17.99 0.48
C SER A 125 -6.61 -19.23 -0.27
N ASP A 126 -6.12 -19.00 -1.47
CA ASP A 126 -5.39 -19.96 -2.28
C ASP A 126 -4.11 -19.32 -2.80
N GLY A 127 -3.02 -20.09 -2.86
CA GLY A 127 -1.70 -19.64 -3.31
C GLY A 127 -0.82 -18.97 -2.23
N ASP A 128 0.21 -18.25 -2.69
CA ASP A 128 1.20 -17.60 -1.80
C ASP A 128 1.23 -16.09 -2.03
N MET A 129 0.69 -15.35 -1.04
CA MET A 129 0.55 -13.90 -1.09
C MET A 129 1.88 -13.19 -1.36
N ILE A 130 2.97 -13.60 -0.71
CA ILE A 130 4.28 -12.94 -0.87
C ILE A 130 4.87 -13.16 -2.26
N SER A 131 4.75 -14.38 -2.80
CA SER A 131 5.18 -14.67 -4.18
C SER A 131 4.36 -13.86 -5.19
N SER A 132 3.05 -13.79 -4.98
CA SER A 132 2.13 -12.99 -5.80
C SER A 132 2.49 -11.52 -5.78
N LEU A 133 2.60 -10.93 -4.58
CA LEU A 133 2.91 -9.51 -4.41
C LEU A 133 4.30 -9.16 -4.97
N ALA A 134 5.31 -10.03 -4.76
CA ALA A 134 6.64 -9.83 -5.32
C ALA A 134 6.63 -9.89 -6.86
N TRP A 135 5.82 -10.78 -7.44
CA TRP A 135 5.63 -10.85 -8.88
C TRP A 135 5.00 -9.56 -9.43
N ASP A 136 3.88 -9.13 -8.84
CA ASP A 136 3.15 -7.94 -9.27
C ASP A 136 4.01 -6.67 -9.13
N ALA A 137 4.84 -6.59 -8.09
CA ALA A 137 5.79 -5.51 -7.91
C ALA A 137 6.87 -5.49 -9.00
N LYS A 138 7.47 -6.65 -9.34
CA LYS A 138 8.47 -6.74 -10.44
C LYS A 138 7.89 -6.38 -11.80
N TYR A 139 6.61 -6.70 -12.01
CA TYR A 139 5.90 -6.32 -13.22
C TYR A 139 5.65 -4.81 -13.31
N CYS A 140 5.65 -4.13 -12.16
CA CYS A 140 5.51 -2.69 -12.06
C CYS A 140 6.86 -2.01 -11.75
N THR A 141 6.89 -1.15 -10.72
CA THR A 141 8.06 -0.33 -10.36
C THR A 141 9.13 -1.08 -9.54
N GLY A 142 8.90 -2.34 -9.19
CA GLY A 142 9.75 -3.10 -8.26
C GLY A 142 9.52 -2.78 -6.79
N VAL A 143 8.52 -1.95 -6.46
CA VAL A 143 8.17 -1.57 -5.09
C VAL A 143 6.90 -2.30 -4.67
N ALA A 144 6.99 -3.04 -3.57
CA ALA A 144 5.86 -3.68 -2.92
C ALA A 144 5.60 -3.07 -1.55
N SER A 145 4.36 -3.17 -1.10
CA SER A 145 3.96 -2.80 0.25
C SER A 145 3.01 -3.83 0.85
N LEU A 146 3.14 -4.06 2.15
CA LEU A 146 2.26 -4.94 2.91
C LEU A 146 2.08 -4.42 4.33
N ARG A 147 1.11 -4.96 5.04
CA ARG A 147 0.76 -4.64 6.42
C ARG A 147 1.68 -5.32 7.43
N VAL A 148 2.04 -4.63 8.52
CA VAL A 148 2.86 -5.24 9.59
C VAL A 148 2.21 -6.49 10.19
N GLU A 149 0.87 -6.52 10.21
CA GLU A 149 0.06 -7.65 10.66
C GLU A 149 0.34 -8.94 9.89
N PHE A 150 0.87 -8.86 8.67
CA PHE A 150 1.36 -10.03 7.96
C PHE A 150 2.40 -10.81 8.80
N PHE A 151 3.28 -10.12 9.52
CA PHE A 151 4.32 -10.76 10.31
C PHE A 151 3.81 -11.27 11.66
N ASP A 152 2.88 -10.54 12.29
CA ASP A 152 2.28 -10.92 13.57
C ASP A 152 1.36 -12.15 13.42
N ASP A 153 0.46 -12.15 12.42
CA ASP A 153 -0.61 -13.13 12.31
C ASP A 153 -0.17 -14.44 11.65
N ASN A 154 0.83 -14.40 10.76
CA ASN A 154 1.32 -15.61 10.09
C ASN A 154 2.34 -16.41 10.92
N TYR A 155 2.60 -15.99 12.16
CA TYR A 155 3.50 -16.70 13.07
C TYR A 155 2.90 -18.01 13.62
N HIS A 156 1.59 -18.23 13.48
CA HIS A 156 0.90 -19.24 14.29
C HIS A 156 0.78 -20.67 13.74
N GLU A 157 1.10 -20.98 12.48
CA GLU A 157 1.08 -22.37 12.01
C GLU A 157 2.23 -22.69 11.06
N ALA A 158 3.43 -22.87 11.62
CA ALA A 158 4.44 -23.74 11.02
C ALA A 158 3.99 -25.21 11.19
N GLY A 159 2.91 -25.58 10.51
CA GLY A 159 2.62 -26.98 10.23
C GLY A 159 3.81 -27.58 9.46
N SER A 160 4.27 -28.74 9.88
CA SER A 160 5.36 -29.48 9.26
C SER A 160 5.04 -29.77 7.80
N VAL A 161 5.64 -29.00 6.89
CA VAL A 161 5.65 -29.27 5.45
C VAL A 161 7.09 -29.57 5.07
N ASP A 162 7.28 -30.69 4.38
CA ASP A 162 8.57 -31.23 3.96
C ASP A 162 9.47 -30.16 3.34
N VAL A 163 10.71 -30.12 3.84
CA VAL A 163 11.77 -29.22 3.39
C VAL A 163 12.14 -29.56 1.94
N PRO A 164 12.06 -28.63 0.98
CA PRO A 164 12.65 -28.81 -0.34
C PRO A 164 14.13 -29.11 -0.18
N ALA A 165 14.57 -30.16 -0.87
CA ALA A 165 15.97 -30.50 -0.97
C ALA A 165 16.74 -29.29 -1.54
N ALA A 166 17.60 -28.73 -0.71
CA ALA A 166 18.48 -27.58 -0.94
C ALA A 166 17.83 -26.18 -0.90
N LEU A 167 17.75 -25.62 0.32
CA LEU A 167 17.96 -24.18 0.52
C LEU A 167 19.34 -23.79 -0.06
N PRO A 168 19.47 -22.64 -0.77
CA PRO A 168 20.78 -22.05 -1.04
C PRO A 168 21.59 -21.97 0.26
N GLU A 169 22.84 -22.47 0.27
CA GLU A 169 23.71 -22.47 1.46
C GLU A 169 23.84 -21.07 2.09
N GLU A 170 23.73 -20.03 1.26
CA GLU A 170 23.72 -18.62 1.65
C GLU A 170 22.61 -18.29 2.65
N LEU A 171 21.41 -18.85 2.49
CA LEU A 171 20.26 -18.57 3.38
C LEU A 171 20.33 -19.34 4.70
N LYS A 172 20.99 -20.50 4.73
CA LYS A 172 21.18 -21.27 5.97
C LYS A 172 22.07 -20.53 6.98
N SER A 173 22.96 -19.67 6.50
CA SER A 173 23.83 -18.84 7.34
C SER A 173 23.13 -17.58 7.90
N LEU A 174 21.96 -17.23 7.37
CA LEU A 174 21.25 -15.98 7.68
C LEU A 174 20.14 -16.13 8.72
N VAL A 175 19.86 -17.35 9.21
CA VAL A 175 18.74 -17.62 10.12
C VAL A 175 19.15 -18.62 11.21
N ASP A 176 18.92 -18.26 12.47
CA ASP A 176 19.33 -19.04 13.66
C ASP A 176 18.48 -20.31 13.93
N LYS A 177 17.37 -20.50 13.21
CA LYS A 177 16.42 -21.61 13.40
C LYS A 177 16.23 -22.42 12.10
N PRO A 178 15.89 -23.73 12.17
CA PRO A 178 15.59 -24.51 10.97
C PRO A 178 14.39 -23.91 10.22
N LEU A 179 14.64 -23.47 9.00
CA LEU A 179 13.67 -22.83 8.12
C LEU A 179 12.69 -23.86 7.54
N SER A 180 11.39 -23.56 7.60
CA SER A 180 10.41 -24.28 6.79
C SER A 180 10.58 -23.91 5.30
N ALA A 181 10.13 -24.78 4.41
CA ALA A 181 10.06 -24.55 2.97
C ALA A 181 9.41 -23.20 2.62
N ARG A 182 8.26 -22.95 3.25
CA ARG A 182 7.44 -21.76 3.07
C ARG A 182 8.18 -20.50 3.52
N LEU A 183 8.78 -20.55 4.70
CA LEU A 183 9.53 -19.42 5.24
C LEU A 183 10.74 -19.10 4.34
N ALA A 184 11.51 -20.11 3.94
CA ALA A 184 12.64 -19.93 3.02
C ALA A 184 12.22 -19.23 1.71
N LYS A 185 11.10 -19.65 1.11
CA LYS A 185 10.54 -19.03 -0.10
C LYS A 185 10.12 -17.58 0.15
N GLN A 186 9.49 -17.28 1.28
CA GLN A 186 9.14 -15.91 1.66
C GLN A 186 10.38 -15.02 1.80
N ILE A 187 11.43 -15.51 2.49
CA ILE A 187 12.70 -14.77 2.61
C ILE A 187 13.28 -14.48 1.22
N GLN A 188 13.32 -15.47 0.32
CA GLN A 188 13.81 -15.27 -1.04
C GLN A 188 13.01 -14.20 -1.79
N ASN A 189 11.68 -14.23 -1.70
CA ASN A 189 10.84 -13.22 -2.32
C ASN A 189 11.10 -11.82 -1.75
N PHE A 190 11.28 -11.70 -0.43
CA PHE A 190 11.63 -10.43 0.19
C PHE A 190 12.96 -9.87 -0.32
N LEU A 191 13.98 -10.72 -0.43
CA LEU A 191 15.30 -10.33 -0.96
C LEU A 191 15.29 -10.06 -2.48
N SER A 192 14.25 -10.51 -3.19
CA SER A 192 14.16 -10.37 -4.64
C SER A 192 13.69 -8.99 -5.14
N LEU A 193 13.19 -8.14 -4.23
CA LEU A 193 12.85 -6.75 -4.53
C LEU A 193 13.88 -5.80 -3.91
N PRO A 194 14.15 -4.65 -4.54
CA PRO A 194 15.00 -3.62 -3.96
C PRO A 194 14.40 -3.01 -2.69
N MET A 195 13.07 -3.03 -2.53
CA MET A 195 12.40 -2.33 -1.44
C MET A 195 11.00 -2.90 -1.15
N TRP A 196 10.72 -3.06 0.14
CA TRP A 196 9.41 -3.35 0.70
C TRP A 196 9.03 -2.26 1.68
N LEU A 197 7.86 -1.65 1.50
CA LEU A 197 7.29 -0.72 2.46
C LEU A 197 6.32 -1.46 3.37
N VAL A 198 6.70 -1.60 4.64
CA VAL A 198 5.85 -2.22 5.66
C VAL A 198 4.98 -1.15 6.26
N VAL A 199 3.67 -1.22 6.01
CA VAL A 199 2.67 -0.29 6.52
C VAL A 199 2.43 -0.59 7.98
N MET A 200 2.84 0.37 8.80
CA MET A 200 2.76 0.33 10.26
C MET A 200 1.49 1.06 10.74
N ASP A 201 1.11 2.15 10.08
CA ASP A 201 -0.13 2.88 10.41
C ASP A 201 -0.92 3.21 9.15
N THR A 202 -2.23 3.36 9.30
CA THR A 202 -3.13 3.79 8.22
C THR A 202 -3.91 5.01 8.68
N VAL A 203 -3.83 6.09 7.91
CA VAL A 203 -4.47 7.36 8.20
C VAL A 203 -5.45 7.70 7.08
N VAL A 204 -6.68 8.05 7.44
CA VAL A 204 -7.68 8.54 6.49
C VAL A 204 -7.66 10.07 6.47
N VAL A 205 -7.45 10.64 5.29
CA VAL A 205 -7.48 12.07 5.04
C VAL A 205 -8.84 12.44 4.47
N HIS A 206 -9.62 13.21 5.22
CA HIS A 206 -10.92 13.72 4.76
C HIS A 206 -10.72 15.06 4.07
N SER A 207 -10.75 15.06 2.74
CA SER A 207 -10.55 16.27 1.95
C SER A 207 -11.25 16.13 0.60
N SER A 208 -11.75 17.24 0.05
CA SER A 208 -12.20 17.25 -1.33
C SER A 208 -11.04 16.89 -2.27
N ARG A 209 -11.38 16.32 -3.43
CA ARG A 209 -10.39 15.99 -4.47
C ARG A 209 -9.59 17.20 -4.91
N GLN A 210 -10.26 18.36 -5.03
CA GLN A 210 -9.61 19.61 -5.43
C GLN A 210 -8.58 20.07 -4.39
N ALA A 211 -8.96 20.08 -3.10
CA ALA A 211 -8.04 20.48 -2.04
C ALA A 211 -6.86 19.51 -1.91
N ALA A 212 -7.08 18.21 -2.12
CA ALA A 212 -6.01 17.21 -2.16
C ALA A 212 -5.05 17.40 -3.35
N ALA A 213 -5.58 17.77 -4.52
CA ALA A 213 -4.79 18.06 -5.71
C ALA A 213 -3.96 19.35 -5.56
N GLU A 214 -4.55 20.41 -4.98
CA GLU A 214 -3.86 21.68 -4.70
C GLU A 214 -2.69 21.51 -3.73
N ARG A 215 -2.80 20.57 -2.78
CA ARG A 215 -1.70 20.20 -1.87
C ARG A 215 -0.63 19.32 -2.54
N GLY A 216 -0.90 18.75 -3.71
CA GLY A 216 0.02 17.86 -4.43
C GLY A 216 0.28 16.51 -3.78
N LEU A 217 -0.55 16.11 -2.79
CA LEU A 217 -0.33 14.89 -1.99
C LEU A 217 -0.97 13.64 -2.60
N PHE A 218 -2.09 13.77 -3.31
CA PHE A 218 -2.82 12.60 -3.85
C PHE A 218 -2.87 12.60 -5.38
N GLY A 219 -1.73 12.90 -5.99
CA GLY A 219 -1.60 13.08 -7.44
C GLY A 219 -2.13 14.44 -7.90
N LEU A 220 -1.79 14.81 -9.13
CA LEU A 220 -2.10 16.14 -9.69
C LEU A 220 -3.59 16.42 -9.84
N LEU A 221 -4.42 15.37 -9.90
CA LEU A 221 -5.87 15.47 -10.00
C LEU A 221 -6.58 14.92 -8.77
N GLY A 222 -5.87 14.58 -7.68
CA GLY A 222 -6.46 13.94 -6.51
C GLY A 222 -6.97 12.52 -6.79
N ASP A 223 -6.39 11.84 -7.78
CA ASP A 223 -6.76 10.50 -8.26
C ASP A 223 -5.75 9.40 -7.86
N ALA A 224 -4.69 9.77 -7.13
CA ALA A 224 -3.78 8.83 -6.48
C ALA A 224 -4.20 8.64 -5.01
N THR A 225 -5.39 8.10 -4.79
CA THR A 225 -6.11 8.18 -3.50
C THR A 225 -5.51 7.33 -2.38
N VAL A 226 -4.53 6.48 -2.69
CA VAL A 226 -3.74 5.73 -1.70
C VAL A 226 -2.26 6.01 -1.91
N GLN A 227 -1.58 6.36 -0.83
CA GLN A 227 -0.16 6.66 -0.80
C GLN A 227 0.49 5.93 0.37
N VAL A 228 1.67 5.37 0.16
CA VAL A 228 2.46 4.73 1.21
C VAL A 228 3.78 5.46 1.30
N ILE A 229 4.03 6.08 2.45
CA ILE A 229 5.14 7.00 2.66
C ILE A 229 6.12 6.38 3.65
N ASP A 230 7.35 6.16 3.20
CA ASP A 230 8.49 5.77 4.03
C ASP A 230 8.66 6.77 5.18
N VAL A 231 8.79 6.24 6.40
CA VAL A 231 8.98 7.00 7.63
C VAL A 231 10.23 7.90 7.59
N ALA A 232 11.25 7.55 6.81
CA ALA A 232 12.43 8.39 6.64
C ALA A 232 12.12 9.72 5.91
N LYS A 233 11.01 9.81 5.16
CA LYS A 233 10.63 11.02 4.39
C LYS A 233 9.78 11.98 5.24
N GLN A 234 10.38 12.50 6.30
CA GLN A 234 9.68 13.30 7.33
C GLN A 234 8.94 14.53 6.77
N GLU A 235 9.53 15.27 5.82
CA GLU A 235 8.86 16.43 5.21
C GLU A 235 7.58 16.05 4.46
N VAL A 236 7.62 14.92 3.75
CA VAL A 236 6.46 14.39 3.01
C VAL A 236 5.40 13.93 4.00
N LEU A 237 5.77 13.16 5.02
CA LEU A 237 4.87 12.74 6.09
C LEU A 237 4.19 13.93 6.76
N HIS A 238 4.93 15.01 7.02
CA HIS A 238 4.37 16.22 7.62
C HIS A 238 3.24 16.82 6.80
N GLY A 239 3.39 16.86 5.46
CA GLY A 239 2.32 17.29 4.57
C GLY A 239 1.04 16.46 4.69
N TYR A 240 1.16 15.12 4.78
CA TYR A 240 0.00 14.24 4.91
C TYR A 240 -0.67 14.30 6.28
N TYR A 241 0.11 14.32 7.36
CA TYR A 241 -0.45 14.45 8.72
C TYR A 241 -1.11 15.81 8.93
N ASP A 242 -0.53 16.90 8.40
CA ASP A 242 -1.19 18.21 8.37
C ASP A 242 -2.52 18.16 7.59
N ALA A 243 -2.53 17.51 6.43
CA ALA A 243 -3.76 17.32 5.66
C ALA A 243 -4.82 16.50 6.41
N ALA A 244 -4.40 15.57 7.27
CA ALA A 244 -5.27 14.79 8.13
C ALA A 244 -5.74 15.55 9.38
N GLY A 245 -5.20 16.74 9.67
CA GLY A 245 -5.43 17.46 10.93
C GLY A 245 -4.76 16.79 12.14
N LEU A 246 -3.66 16.06 11.90
CA LEU A 246 -2.91 15.25 12.86
C LEU A 246 -1.44 15.69 12.95
N ALA A 247 -1.16 16.97 12.72
CA ALA A 247 0.21 17.50 12.72
C ALA A 247 0.92 17.30 14.08
N GLU A 248 0.15 17.25 15.18
CA GLU A 248 0.65 16.94 16.51
C GLU A 248 1.24 15.53 16.61
N ARG A 249 0.88 14.57 15.73
CA ARG A 249 1.49 13.23 15.74
C ARG A 249 2.98 13.23 15.34
N LEU A 250 3.46 14.32 14.75
CA LEU A 250 4.88 14.53 14.46
C LEU A 250 5.63 15.15 15.64
N GLN A 251 4.89 15.73 16.59
CA GLN A 251 5.42 16.40 17.77
C GLN A 251 5.08 15.54 18.99
N VAL A 252 6.06 14.79 19.48
CA VAL A 252 5.91 13.92 20.66
C VAL A 252 5.34 14.73 21.85
N PRO A 253 4.30 14.21 22.52
CA PRO A 253 4.47 13.94 23.94
C PRO A 253 4.25 12.46 24.22
N GLN A 254 5.16 11.89 25.00
CA GLN A 254 5.01 10.58 25.60
C GLN A 254 3.66 10.49 26.33
N GLY A 255 2.91 9.41 26.06
CA GLY A 255 1.90 8.92 27.01
C GLY A 255 0.45 9.37 26.80
N VAL A 256 0.04 9.86 25.64
CA VAL A 256 -1.39 10.01 25.32
C VAL A 256 -1.81 8.84 24.40
N PRO A 257 -2.73 7.96 24.85
CA PRO A 257 -3.33 6.96 23.96
C PRO A 257 -4.01 7.69 22.80
N SER A 258 -3.53 7.48 21.58
CA SER A 258 -4.19 8.01 20.39
C SER A 258 -5.37 7.11 20.05
N ASP A 259 -6.59 7.68 20.06
CA ASP A 259 -7.81 7.02 19.64
C ASP A 259 -7.62 6.29 18.29
N GLY A 260 -7.50 4.96 18.33
CA GLY A 260 -7.51 4.10 17.13
C GLY A 260 -6.24 3.92 16.33
N HIS A 261 -5.11 4.50 16.75
CA HIS A 261 -3.82 4.30 16.07
C HIS A 261 -2.90 3.36 16.84
N LYS A 262 -2.27 2.42 16.13
CA LYS A 262 -1.45 1.34 16.74
C LYS A 262 -0.11 1.82 17.32
N PHE A 263 0.42 2.93 16.82
CA PHE A 263 1.76 3.40 17.17
C PHE A 263 1.74 4.76 17.86
N GLU A 264 2.39 4.82 19.02
CA GLU A 264 2.48 6.00 19.88
C GLU A 264 3.31 7.14 19.24
N SER A 265 4.33 6.81 18.45
CA SER A 265 5.14 7.81 17.74
C SER A 265 5.92 7.22 16.57
N ILE A 266 6.21 8.06 15.57
CA ILE A 266 7.03 7.73 14.40
C ILE A 266 8.45 7.27 14.80
N ALA A 267 8.99 7.82 15.88
CA ALA A 267 10.32 7.46 16.37
C ALA A 267 10.43 5.98 16.77
N LYS A 268 9.33 5.39 17.24
CA LYS A 268 9.28 3.99 17.70
C LYS A 268 8.96 3.01 16.57
N ILE A 269 8.34 3.46 15.48
CA ILE A 269 7.90 2.60 14.38
C ILE A 269 9.04 1.74 13.82
N ARG A 270 10.27 2.29 13.72
CA ARG A 270 11.43 1.52 13.25
C ARG A 270 11.82 0.41 14.22
N GLU A 271 11.89 0.73 15.50
CA GLU A 271 12.22 -0.25 16.56
C GLU A 271 11.18 -1.37 16.61
N ASP A 272 9.89 -1.01 16.48
CA ASP A 272 8.79 -1.97 16.48
C ASP A 272 8.86 -2.90 15.24
N LEU A 273 9.17 -2.36 14.06
CA LEU A 273 9.37 -3.19 12.86
C LEU A 273 10.57 -4.13 13.02
N GLU A 274 11.70 -3.63 13.53
CA GLU A 274 12.88 -4.46 13.78
C GLU A 274 12.56 -5.59 14.76
N TYR A 275 11.82 -5.31 15.84
CA TYR A 275 11.37 -6.31 16.80
C TYR A 275 10.51 -7.40 16.16
N VAL A 276 9.49 -7.02 15.38
CA VAL A 276 8.57 -7.95 14.71
C VAL A 276 9.32 -8.85 13.72
N LEU A 277 10.19 -8.27 12.89
CA LEU A 277 10.95 -9.02 11.89
C LEU A 277 11.99 -9.95 12.53
N MET A 278 12.70 -9.49 13.56
CA MET A 278 13.69 -10.32 14.25
C MET A 278 13.04 -11.48 15.00
N ASN A 279 11.87 -11.26 15.62
CA ASN A 279 11.14 -12.35 16.29
C ASN A 279 10.55 -13.37 15.32
N GLY A 280 9.98 -12.90 14.20
CA GLY A 280 9.31 -13.77 13.24
C GLY A 280 10.26 -14.52 12.30
N TYR A 281 11.30 -13.85 11.80
CA TYR A 281 12.11 -14.33 10.68
C TYR A 281 13.59 -14.49 11.01
N GLY A 282 14.09 -13.78 12.03
CA GLY A 282 15.48 -13.91 12.50
C GLY A 282 16.54 -13.59 11.44
N CYS A 283 16.21 -12.79 10.41
CA CYS A 283 17.09 -12.48 9.29
C CYS A 283 17.39 -10.98 9.20
N GLN A 284 18.61 -10.58 9.58
CA GLN A 284 19.03 -9.18 9.53
C GLN A 284 19.11 -8.62 8.10
N GLU A 285 19.40 -9.44 7.09
CA GLU A 285 19.46 -8.97 5.70
C GLU A 285 18.09 -8.48 5.22
N GLN A 286 16.98 -9.06 5.69
CA GLN A 286 15.64 -8.58 5.36
C GLN A 286 15.39 -7.15 5.84
N LEU A 287 15.96 -6.76 6.99
CA LEU A 287 15.85 -5.40 7.53
C LEU A 287 16.42 -4.35 6.58
N ARG A 288 17.35 -4.72 5.70
CA ARG A 288 17.91 -3.80 4.70
C ARG A 288 16.95 -3.53 3.54
N HIS A 289 16.04 -4.46 3.27
CA HIS A 289 15.06 -4.37 2.19
C HIS A 289 13.70 -3.85 2.67
N MET A 290 13.44 -3.87 3.98
CA MET A 290 12.16 -3.46 4.56
C MET A 290 12.26 -2.09 5.22
N GLN A 291 11.38 -1.17 4.81
CA GLN A 291 11.29 0.16 5.37
C GLN A 291 9.92 0.36 6.01
N PRO A 292 9.87 0.88 7.26
CA PRO A 292 8.61 1.22 7.87
C PRO A 292 7.95 2.38 7.11
N ALA A 293 6.64 2.29 6.94
CA ALA A 293 5.86 3.27 6.20
C ALA A 293 4.50 3.52 6.83
N VAL A 294 3.90 4.65 6.47
CA VAL A 294 2.52 5.01 6.82
C VAL A 294 1.70 5.08 5.55
N MET A 295 0.54 4.41 5.56
CA MET A 295 -0.43 4.49 4.48
C MET A 295 -1.38 5.67 4.74
N PHE A 296 -1.58 6.51 3.72
CA PHE A 296 -2.58 7.56 3.70
C PHE A 296 -3.64 7.27 2.65
N ARG A 297 -4.90 7.42 3.03
CA ARG A 297 -6.06 7.16 2.18
C ARG A 297 -6.93 8.41 2.09
N LEU A 298 -7.13 8.92 0.88
CA LEU A 298 -7.96 10.08 0.64
C LEU A 298 -9.44 9.69 0.58
N CYS A 299 -10.20 10.12 1.59
CA CYS A 299 -11.65 10.10 1.53
C CYS A 299 -12.16 11.44 0.99
N THR A 300 -12.77 11.41 -0.20
CA THR A 300 -13.38 12.61 -0.82
C THR A 300 -14.85 12.79 -0.48
N ARG A 301 -15.36 12.05 0.51
CA ARG A 301 -16.73 12.17 1.02
C ARG A 301 -16.71 13.04 2.28
N ASP A 302 -17.78 13.78 2.52
CA ASP A 302 -17.95 14.57 3.75
C ASP A 302 -18.29 13.65 4.94
N CYS A 303 -17.34 12.84 5.40
CA CYS A 303 -17.52 11.93 6.53
C CYS A 303 -17.29 12.58 7.89
N ASN A 304 -16.71 13.79 7.93
CA ASN A 304 -16.43 14.52 9.18
C ASN A 304 -17.68 14.83 10.00
N THR A 305 -18.86 14.85 9.37
CA THR A 305 -20.16 15.05 10.05
C THR A 305 -20.63 13.84 10.87
N ILE A 306 -20.12 12.63 10.60
CA ILE A 306 -20.54 11.41 11.32
C ILE A 306 -19.75 11.24 12.62
N ALA A 307 -18.47 11.60 12.64
CA ALA A 307 -17.63 11.52 13.85
C ALA A 307 -18.11 12.48 14.96
N HIS A 308 -18.50 13.71 14.60
CA HIS A 308 -19.04 14.68 15.57
C HIS A 308 -20.41 14.29 16.14
N ALA A 309 -21.25 13.57 15.38
CA ALA A 309 -22.56 13.12 15.84
C ALA A 309 -22.45 12.01 16.90
N ASN A 310 -21.46 11.12 16.77
CA ASN A 310 -21.24 10.01 17.71
C ASN A 310 -20.54 10.44 19.01
N GLN A 311 -19.74 11.51 18.99
CA GLN A 311 -19.14 12.07 20.21
C GLN A 311 -20.17 12.84 21.06
N GLN A 312 -21.19 13.46 20.46
CA GLN A 312 -22.24 14.18 21.19
C GLN A 312 -23.33 13.27 21.79
N SER A 313 -23.51 12.05 21.26
CA SER A 313 -24.48 11.07 21.78
C SER A 313 -23.97 10.27 22.98
N LEU A 314 -22.66 10.21 23.20
CA LEU A 314 -22.02 9.59 24.38
C LEU A 314 -21.83 10.57 25.55
N SER A 315 -22.13 11.85 25.35
CA SER A 315 -22.07 12.91 26.36
C SER A 315 -23.46 13.32 26.90
N ARG A 316 -24.49 12.49 26.75
CA ARG A 316 -25.83 12.69 27.31
C ARG A 316 -26.31 11.49 28.11
#